data_AF-A0A2E5YL61-F1
#
_entry.id   AF-A0A2E5YL61-F1
#
_cell.length_a   1.000
_cell.length_b   1.000
_cell.length_c   1.000
_cell.angle_alpha   90.00
_cell.angle_beta   90.00
_cell.angle_gamma   90.00
#
_symmetry.space_group_name_H-M   'P 1'
#
loop_
_entity.id
_entity.type
_entity.pdbx_description
1 polymer ?
#
loop_
_entity_poly.entity_id
_entity_poly.type
_entity_poly.pdbx_seq_one_letter_code
_entity_poly.pdbx_strand_id
1 'polypeptide(L)'
;MRRVPGIRRRETRQAEAALRSRGHPPKSLGNDLRAERRAELTRAFDRAPETGGAVGLSIKQLSANVGAQIEGVDLAGESDPSMIAAIRAALLEHQVLVFRNQDLTPESHIAFSKHFGEIKLPPVATAHGGPPEINVIDQTDPRGEGADAWHADNTYTPTPPMGSLLRVLQLPAVGGDTAFASMYAAYEALTPSIRSLCDGLAAVHDVTGSITKAIARGHSVANLADIQKKLPPVEHPVVIVHPETGRRALFVNVNSTTRLVGLSEAESEMLLRFLFEHVKQPEFQARVRWDTRTLVFLDNRCTQHYAVADYRERRILHRVAVEGDRPVGVRV
;
A
#
# COMPACT_ATOMS: atom_id res chain seq x y z
N MET A 1 28.93 -71.77 -38.18
CA MET A 1 28.13 -73.01 -37.98
C MET A 1 28.02 -73.30 -36.48
N ARG A 2 26.90 -72.96 -35.83
CA ARG A 2 26.38 -73.60 -34.60
C ARG A 2 25.06 -72.94 -34.23
N ARG A 3 24.01 -73.75 -34.17
CA ARG A 3 22.62 -73.41 -33.87
C ARG A 3 22.46 -73.17 -32.36
N VAL A 4 21.59 -72.22 -31.99
CA VAL A 4 20.96 -72.19 -30.66
C VAL A 4 19.45 -72.43 -30.88
N PRO A 5 18.83 -73.46 -30.26
CA PRO A 5 17.41 -73.75 -30.42
C PRO A 5 16.55 -72.93 -29.45
N GLY A 6 15.34 -72.60 -29.91
CA GLY A 6 14.36 -71.82 -29.17
C GLY A 6 13.70 -72.56 -28.02
N ILE A 7 13.13 -71.76 -27.10
CA ILE A 7 12.12 -72.21 -26.14
C ILE A 7 10.87 -71.34 -26.30
N ARG A 8 9.74 -72.05 -26.27
CA ARG A 8 8.39 -71.67 -26.65
C ARG A 8 7.73 -70.71 -25.68
N ARG A 9 6.87 -69.86 -26.25
CA ARG A 9 5.76 -69.17 -25.59
C ARG A 9 4.80 -70.19 -24.97
N ARG A 10 4.45 -70.01 -23.68
CA ARG A 10 3.10 -70.19 -23.14
C ARG A 10 3.03 -69.57 -21.75
N GLU A 11 1.97 -68.78 -21.56
CA GLU A 11 1.34 -68.40 -20.28
C GLU A 11 2.22 -67.53 -19.36
N THR A 12 1.86 -66.28 -19.09
CA THR A 12 0.68 -65.97 -18.27
C THR A 12 0.06 -64.63 -18.64
N ARG A 13 -1.15 -64.71 -19.22
CA ARG A 13 -2.19 -63.69 -19.10
C ARG A 13 -2.58 -63.59 -17.63
N GLN A 14 -1.86 -62.82 -16.82
CA GLN A 14 -2.27 -62.51 -15.44
C GLN A 14 -1.68 -61.21 -14.88
N ALA A 15 -1.23 -60.29 -15.75
CA ALA A 15 -0.74 -58.96 -15.34
C ALA A 15 -1.55 -57.77 -15.90
N GLU A 16 -2.52 -57.99 -16.79
CA GLU A 16 -3.30 -56.91 -17.43
C GLU A 16 -4.76 -56.80 -16.94
N ALA A 17 -5.15 -57.56 -15.91
CA ALA A 17 -6.50 -57.51 -15.34
C ALA A 17 -6.60 -56.74 -14.00
N ALA A 18 -5.52 -56.11 -13.53
CA ALA A 18 -5.50 -55.35 -12.27
C ALA A 18 -5.46 -53.81 -12.44
N LEU A 19 -5.69 -53.30 -13.67
CA LEU A 19 -5.68 -51.86 -13.97
C LEU A 19 -7.06 -51.27 -14.38
N ARG A 20 -8.15 -52.00 -14.13
CA ARG A 20 -9.52 -51.52 -14.43
C ARG A 20 -10.48 -51.72 -13.25
N SER A 21 -10.13 -51.17 -12.09
CA SER A 21 -11.09 -50.95 -10.99
C SER A 21 -10.54 -49.96 -9.97
N ARG A 22 -10.42 -48.68 -10.34
CA ARG A 22 -10.38 -47.58 -9.37
C ARG A 22 -11.32 -46.50 -9.86
N GLY A 23 -12.33 -46.22 -9.04
CA GLY A 23 -13.45 -45.36 -9.35
C GLY A 23 -13.04 -43.92 -9.65
N HIS A 24 -13.93 -43.21 -10.34
CA HIS A 24 -13.83 -41.78 -10.58
C HIS A 24 -13.61 -41.01 -9.27
N PRO A 25 -12.75 -39.98 -9.24
CA PRO A 25 -12.70 -39.06 -8.13
C PRO A 25 -14.01 -38.25 -8.10
N PRO A 26 -14.55 -37.89 -6.92
CA PRO A 26 -15.72 -37.04 -6.86
C PRO A 26 -15.41 -35.68 -7.50
N LYS A 27 -16.21 -35.30 -8.49
CA LYS A 27 -16.41 -33.89 -8.85
C LYS A 27 -17.11 -33.20 -7.67
N SER A 28 -16.85 -31.90 -7.50
CA SER A 28 -17.56 -30.93 -6.62
C SER A 28 -17.05 -30.70 -5.18
N LEU A 29 -15.96 -29.93 -5.05
CA LEU A 29 -15.71 -29.10 -3.86
C LEU A 29 -14.95 -27.80 -4.23
N GLY A 30 -14.09 -27.85 -5.25
CA GLY A 30 -13.34 -26.67 -5.73
C GLY A 30 -14.11 -25.72 -6.65
N ASN A 31 -15.21 -26.17 -7.28
CA ASN A 31 -16.04 -25.32 -8.13
C ASN A 31 -17.07 -24.52 -7.31
N ASP A 32 -17.56 -25.09 -6.20
CA ASP A 32 -18.55 -24.42 -5.35
C ASP A 32 -17.93 -23.25 -4.57
N LEU A 33 -16.70 -23.40 -4.06
CA LEU A 33 -15.96 -22.28 -3.43
C LEU A 33 -15.63 -21.13 -4.40
N ARG A 34 -15.45 -21.42 -5.69
CA ARG A 34 -15.25 -20.41 -6.72
C ARG A 34 -16.56 -19.74 -7.13
N ALA A 35 -17.66 -20.48 -7.15
CA ALA A 35 -18.99 -19.94 -7.40
C ALA A 35 -19.49 -19.08 -6.23
N GLU A 36 -19.25 -19.48 -4.99
CA GLU A 36 -19.55 -18.73 -3.77
C GLU A 36 -18.73 -17.44 -3.68
N ARG A 37 -17.41 -17.49 -3.94
CA ARG A 37 -16.58 -16.27 -4.03
C ARG A 37 -17.00 -15.34 -5.17
N ARG A 38 -17.40 -15.90 -6.31
CA ARG A 38 -17.91 -15.09 -7.43
C ARG A 38 -19.28 -14.48 -7.08
N ALA A 39 -20.11 -15.17 -6.32
CA ALA A 39 -21.39 -14.64 -5.83
C ALA A 39 -21.20 -13.58 -4.74
N GLU A 40 -20.22 -13.70 -3.85
CA GLU A 40 -19.79 -12.65 -2.91
C GLU A 40 -19.26 -11.41 -3.63
N LEU A 41 -18.38 -11.59 -4.62
CA LEU A 41 -17.86 -10.49 -5.44
C LEU A 41 -18.96 -9.81 -6.28
N THR A 42 -19.97 -10.57 -6.73
CA THR A 42 -21.12 -9.99 -7.46
C THR A 42 -22.06 -9.24 -6.50
N ARG A 43 -22.28 -9.75 -5.27
CA ARG A 43 -23.05 -9.04 -4.23
C ARG A 43 -22.35 -7.77 -3.73
N ALA A 44 -21.02 -7.70 -3.79
CA ALA A 44 -20.26 -6.49 -3.50
C ALA A 44 -20.41 -5.41 -4.58
N PHE A 45 -20.76 -5.78 -5.82
CA PHE A 45 -20.98 -4.83 -6.92
C PHE A 45 -22.36 -4.16 -6.90
N ASP A 46 -23.37 -4.82 -6.31
CA ASP A 46 -24.76 -4.35 -6.26
C ASP A 46 -25.16 -3.68 -4.93
N ARG A 47 -24.21 -3.34 -4.05
CA ARG A 47 -24.54 -2.47 -2.92
C ARG A 47 -24.82 -1.06 -3.43
N ALA A 48 -26.11 -0.71 -3.46
CA ALA A 48 -26.59 0.67 -3.43
C ALA A 48 -25.79 1.47 -2.38
N PRO A 49 -25.62 2.80 -2.55
CA PRO A 49 -24.83 3.60 -1.60
C PRO A 49 -25.30 3.31 -0.19
N GLU A 50 -24.43 2.71 0.62
CA GLU A 50 -24.70 2.56 2.04
C GLU A 50 -24.70 3.95 2.63
N THR A 51 -25.89 4.49 2.88
CA THR A 51 -26.09 5.60 3.79
C THR A 51 -25.74 5.09 5.19
N GLY A 52 -24.45 5.08 5.50
CA GLY A 52 -23.93 4.73 6.82
C GLY A 52 -24.54 5.62 7.89
N GLY A 53 -24.93 5.02 9.02
CA GLY A 53 -25.78 5.60 10.05
C GLY A 53 -25.34 6.94 10.66
N ALA A 54 -26.36 7.66 11.16
CA ALA A 54 -26.38 8.77 12.13
C ALA A 54 -25.62 10.07 11.81
N VAL A 55 -24.58 10.05 10.97
CA VAL A 55 -23.81 11.24 10.58
C VAL A 55 -23.92 11.36 9.05
N GLY A 56 -24.31 12.53 8.53
CA GLY A 56 -24.69 12.76 7.13
C GLY A 56 -23.59 12.63 6.07
N LEU A 57 -22.64 11.71 6.24
CA LEU A 57 -21.60 11.40 5.27
C LEU A 57 -22.12 10.53 4.12
N SER A 58 -21.77 10.92 2.90
CA SER A 58 -21.91 10.08 1.71
C SER A 58 -20.55 9.50 1.35
N ILE A 59 -20.49 8.18 1.17
CA ILE A 59 -19.26 7.44 0.89
C ILE A 59 -19.41 6.73 -0.46
N LYS A 60 -18.51 7.05 -1.40
CA LYS A 60 -18.48 6.43 -2.73
C LYS A 60 -17.13 5.78 -2.97
N GLN A 61 -17.09 4.45 -3.02
CA GLN A 61 -15.86 3.71 -3.29
C GLN A 61 -15.25 4.10 -4.66
N LEU A 62 -13.92 4.22 -4.69
CA LEU A 62 -13.15 4.44 -5.92
C LEU A 62 -12.80 3.11 -6.60
N SER A 63 -12.58 2.07 -5.81
CA SER A 63 -12.33 0.70 -6.26
C SER A 63 -12.85 -0.30 -5.23
N ALA A 64 -12.82 -1.59 -5.56
CA ALA A 64 -13.25 -2.65 -4.65
C ALA A 64 -12.35 -2.82 -3.42
N ASN A 65 -11.06 -2.47 -3.51
CA ASN A 65 -10.06 -2.80 -2.48
C ASN A 65 -9.49 -1.59 -1.74
N VAL A 66 -9.55 -0.40 -2.33
CA VAL A 66 -8.97 0.83 -1.76
C VAL A 66 -9.65 2.07 -2.32
N GLY A 67 -9.73 3.11 -1.51
CA GLY A 67 -10.18 4.43 -1.93
C GLY A 67 -11.68 4.62 -1.79
N ALA A 68 -12.07 5.73 -1.18
CA ALA A 68 -13.43 6.26 -1.22
C ALA A 68 -13.42 7.78 -1.33
N GLN A 69 -14.37 8.33 -2.07
CA GLN A 69 -14.72 9.74 -2.03
C GLN A 69 -15.74 9.97 -0.91
N ILE A 70 -15.46 10.98 -0.07
CA ILE A 70 -16.28 11.37 1.08
C ILE A 70 -16.91 12.73 0.79
N GLU A 71 -18.22 12.81 1.01
CA GLU A 71 -19.04 14.00 0.82
C GLU A 71 -19.93 14.25 2.04
N GLY A 72 -20.49 15.45 2.16
CA GLY A 72 -21.34 15.83 3.29
C GLY A 72 -20.56 16.38 4.50
N VAL A 73 -19.29 16.77 4.31
CA VAL A 73 -18.45 17.36 5.35
C VAL A 73 -17.63 18.54 4.82
N ASP A 74 -17.52 19.58 5.64
CA ASP A 74 -16.59 20.69 5.49
C ASP A 74 -15.44 20.51 6.49
N LEU A 75 -14.23 20.27 5.99
CA LEU A 75 -13.05 20.04 6.81
C LEU A 75 -12.45 21.33 7.40
N ALA A 76 -12.89 22.50 6.92
CA ALA A 76 -12.44 23.80 7.42
C ALA A 76 -13.31 24.31 8.60
N GLY A 77 -14.52 23.76 8.75
CA GLY A 77 -15.50 24.16 9.73
C GLY A 77 -15.24 23.62 11.15
N GLU A 78 -16.24 23.79 12.02
CA GLU A 78 -16.18 23.24 13.38
C GLU A 78 -16.16 21.71 13.37
N SER A 79 -15.22 21.13 14.12
CA SER A 79 -15.07 19.68 14.21
C SER A 79 -16.09 19.07 15.16
N ASP A 80 -17.09 18.38 14.60
CA ASP A 80 -17.97 17.48 15.35
C ASP A 80 -17.22 16.16 15.67
N PRO A 81 -17.05 15.78 16.95
CA PRO A 81 -16.42 14.51 17.33
C PRO A 81 -17.06 13.28 16.66
N SER A 82 -18.38 13.30 16.42
CA SER A 82 -19.08 12.20 15.76
C SER A 82 -18.67 12.06 14.28
N MET A 83 -18.50 13.21 13.61
CA MET A 83 -18.00 13.31 12.24
C MET A 83 -16.56 12.82 12.12
N ILE A 84 -15.69 13.25 13.04
CA ILE A 84 -14.29 12.80 13.08
C ILE A 84 -14.21 11.27 13.28
N ALA A 85 -15.02 10.70 14.18
CA ALA A 85 -15.08 9.26 14.39
C ALA A 85 -15.55 8.52 13.13
N ALA A 86 -16.56 9.06 12.43
CA ALA A 86 -17.05 8.50 11.17
C ALA A 86 -15.98 8.55 10.06
N ILE A 87 -15.22 9.65 9.95
CA ILE A 87 -14.09 9.76 9.01
C ILE A 87 -13.00 8.74 9.36
N ARG A 88 -12.66 8.57 10.64
CA ARG A 88 -11.68 7.55 11.07
C ARG A 88 -12.14 6.15 10.69
N ALA A 89 -13.41 5.82 10.94
CA ALA A 89 -13.97 4.53 10.54
C ALA A 89 -13.90 4.32 9.01
N ALA A 90 -14.25 5.35 8.23
CA ALA A 90 -14.12 5.30 6.77
C ALA A 90 -12.67 5.11 6.32
N LEU A 91 -11.70 5.75 6.98
CA LEU A 91 -10.28 5.57 6.68
C LEU A 91 -9.83 4.14 6.94
N LEU A 92 -10.22 3.56 8.08
CA LEU A 92 -9.84 2.19 8.44
C LEU A 92 -10.41 1.15 7.47
N GLU A 93 -11.59 1.41 6.91
CA GLU A 93 -12.24 0.54 5.92
C GLU A 93 -11.64 0.73 4.51
N HIS A 94 -11.59 1.98 4.03
CA HIS A 94 -11.27 2.30 2.64
C HIS A 94 -9.80 2.66 2.41
N GLN A 95 -9.01 2.81 3.47
CA GLN A 95 -7.56 3.07 3.52
C GLN A 95 -7.10 4.40 2.89
N VAL A 96 -7.83 4.93 1.91
CA VAL A 96 -7.59 6.23 1.27
C VAL A 96 -8.92 6.95 1.14
N LEU A 97 -9.00 8.17 1.62
CA LEU A 97 -10.17 9.03 1.54
C LEU A 97 -9.88 10.24 0.65
N VAL A 98 -10.85 10.61 -0.18
CA VAL A 98 -10.78 11.78 -1.06
C VAL A 98 -11.93 12.72 -0.71
N PHE A 99 -11.59 13.93 -0.29
CA PHE A 99 -12.54 15.00 0.01
C PHE A 99 -12.45 16.03 -1.09
N ARG A 100 -13.58 16.31 -1.75
CA ARG A 100 -13.67 17.32 -2.81
C ARG A 100 -14.23 18.63 -2.26
N ASN A 101 -13.99 19.72 -2.98
CA ASN A 101 -14.52 21.05 -2.69
C ASN A 101 -14.17 21.59 -1.29
N GLN A 102 -12.93 21.36 -0.84
CA GLN A 102 -12.45 21.78 0.47
C GLN A 102 -11.63 23.09 0.38
N ASP A 103 -12.12 24.14 1.02
CA ASP A 103 -11.44 25.45 1.11
C ASP A 103 -10.62 25.56 2.39
N LEU A 104 -9.54 24.79 2.45
CA LEU A 104 -8.67 24.79 3.62
C LEU A 104 -7.67 25.94 3.56
N THR A 105 -7.40 26.54 4.71
CA THR A 105 -6.16 27.30 4.98
C THR A 105 -5.07 26.34 5.46
N PRO A 106 -3.79 26.74 5.52
CA PRO A 106 -2.76 25.95 6.20
C PRO A 106 -3.14 25.57 7.63
N GLU A 107 -3.73 26.51 8.38
CA GLU A 107 -4.11 26.34 9.79
C GLU A 107 -5.24 25.33 9.96
N SER A 108 -6.29 25.41 9.13
CA SER A 108 -7.40 24.43 9.16
C SER A 108 -6.96 23.06 8.66
N HIS A 109 -6.02 22.97 7.70
CA HIS A 109 -5.43 21.70 7.30
C HIS A 109 -4.68 21.02 8.47
N ILE A 110 -3.90 21.80 9.23
CA ILE A 110 -3.20 21.30 10.43
C ILE A 110 -4.20 20.94 11.53
N ALA A 111 -5.18 21.80 11.80
CA ALA A 111 -6.19 21.58 12.83
C ALA A 111 -7.00 20.30 12.55
N PHE A 112 -7.42 20.09 11.30
CA PHE A 112 -8.11 18.87 10.90
C PHE A 112 -7.22 17.63 11.11
N SER A 113 -5.94 17.71 10.72
CA SER A 113 -4.99 16.59 10.85
C SER A 113 -4.78 16.18 12.32
N LYS A 114 -4.78 17.13 13.26
CA LYS A 114 -4.60 16.89 14.70
C LYS A 114 -5.69 16.03 15.34
N HIS A 115 -6.85 15.88 14.70
CA HIS A 115 -7.88 14.96 15.18
C HIS A 115 -7.49 13.48 15.08
N PHE A 116 -6.51 13.15 14.24
CA PHE A 116 -6.10 11.76 13.99
C PHE A 116 -4.83 11.38 14.75
N GLY A 117 -4.12 12.34 15.35
CA GLY A 117 -2.93 12.11 16.18
C GLY A 117 -2.01 13.33 16.21
N GLU A 118 -0.87 13.16 16.89
CA GLU A 118 0.19 14.18 16.91
C GLU A 118 0.80 14.35 15.51
N ILE A 119 1.20 15.58 15.18
CA ILE A 119 1.79 15.88 13.88
C ILE A 119 3.27 15.51 13.86
N LYS A 120 3.65 14.70 12.86
CA LYS A 120 5.04 14.37 12.58
C LYS A 120 5.68 15.49 11.78
N LEU A 121 6.63 16.20 12.39
CA LEU A 121 7.36 17.26 11.70
C LEU A 121 8.22 16.69 10.55
N PRO A 122 8.30 17.39 9.41
CA PRO A 122 9.20 17.00 8.33
C PRO A 122 10.66 16.97 8.82
N PRO A 123 11.48 16.01 8.37
CA PRO A 123 12.89 15.92 8.78
C PRO A 123 13.74 17.09 8.28
N VAL A 124 13.28 17.80 7.24
CA VAL A 124 13.90 18.98 6.66
C VAL A 124 12.83 20.06 6.51
N ALA A 125 13.11 21.27 6.98
CA ALA A 125 12.22 22.41 6.84
C ALA A 125 12.05 22.79 5.37
N THR A 126 10.85 23.25 5.01
CA THR A 126 10.56 23.66 3.64
C THR A 126 11.25 25.00 3.33
N ALA A 127 11.65 25.20 2.08
CA ALA A 127 12.17 26.49 1.62
C ALA A 127 11.06 27.55 1.45
N HIS A 128 9.79 27.16 1.57
CA HIS A 128 8.61 27.99 1.31
C HIS A 128 8.16 28.80 2.52
N GLY A 129 8.77 28.60 3.70
CA GLY A 129 8.28 29.17 4.95
C GLY A 129 6.93 28.58 5.36
N GLY A 130 6.22 29.27 6.25
CA GLY A 130 4.93 28.82 6.78
C GLY A 130 5.06 27.89 8.00
N PRO A 131 3.96 27.24 8.41
CA PRO A 131 3.95 26.39 9.59
C PRO A 131 4.90 25.19 9.46
N PRO A 132 5.70 24.87 10.49
CA PRO A 132 6.64 23.75 10.45
C PRO A 132 5.97 22.38 10.29
N GLU A 133 4.68 22.26 10.61
CA GLU A 133 3.86 21.05 10.43
C GLU A 133 3.62 20.67 8.97
N ILE A 134 3.77 21.61 8.04
CA ILE A 134 3.47 21.40 6.63
C ILE A 134 4.76 21.15 5.85
N ASN A 135 4.83 19.98 5.21
CA ASN A 135 5.79 19.73 4.15
C ASN A 135 5.24 20.25 2.81
N VAL A 136 5.94 21.19 2.18
CA VAL A 136 5.61 21.69 0.84
C VAL A 136 6.36 20.83 -0.18
N ILE A 137 5.59 20.10 -0.98
CA ILE A 137 6.08 19.29 -2.09
C ILE A 137 5.97 20.17 -3.33
N ASP A 138 7.04 20.88 -3.66
CA ASP A 138 7.14 21.74 -4.85
C ASP A 138 7.96 21.04 -5.93
N GLN A 139 7.30 20.74 -7.04
CA GLN A 139 7.85 19.96 -8.15
C GLN A 139 7.83 20.82 -9.41
N THR A 140 8.99 21.12 -9.93
CA THR A 140 9.20 21.82 -11.20
C THR A 140 9.42 20.85 -12.38
N ASP A 141 9.91 19.64 -12.11
CA ASP A 141 9.96 18.51 -13.04
C ASP A 141 9.26 17.30 -12.39
N PRO A 142 8.29 16.63 -13.05
CA PRO A 142 7.67 15.42 -12.49
C PRO A 142 8.66 14.28 -12.19
N ARG A 143 9.72 14.11 -13.00
CA ARG A 143 10.57 12.93 -12.99
C ARG A 143 11.68 13.11 -11.99
N GLY A 144 11.66 12.27 -10.97
CA GLY A 144 12.70 12.27 -9.95
C GLY A 144 12.62 13.37 -8.87
N GLU A 145 11.77 14.38 -9.04
CA GLU A 145 11.36 15.28 -7.94
C GLU A 145 10.10 14.75 -7.23
N GLY A 146 9.29 13.96 -7.95
CA GLY A 146 8.15 13.25 -7.37
C GLY A 146 8.49 11.91 -6.77
N ALA A 147 7.56 11.42 -5.96
CA ALA A 147 7.60 10.07 -5.42
C ALA A 147 7.07 9.06 -6.47
N ASP A 148 7.78 8.98 -7.59
CA ASP A 148 7.46 8.24 -8.82
C ASP A 148 7.88 6.76 -8.77
N ALA A 149 7.83 6.18 -7.58
CA ALA A 149 8.03 4.77 -7.29
C ALA A 149 7.06 4.34 -6.17
N TRP A 150 6.54 3.12 -6.23
CA TRP A 150 5.58 2.60 -5.25
C TRP A 150 6.19 2.55 -3.85
N HIS A 151 5.61 3.28 -2.90
CA HIS A 151 6.15 3.37 -1.55
C HIS A 151 5.12 3.72 -0.49
N ALA A 152 5.51 3.46 0.76
CA ALA A 152 4.91 4.04 1.95
C ALA A 152 5.89 5.04 2.56
N ASP A 153 5.37 6.12 3.11
CA ASP A 153 6.14 7.24 3.63
C ASP A 153 7.00 6.82 4.84
N ASN A 154 8.27 7.23 4.83
CA ASN A 154 9.19 7.22 5.96
C ASN A 154 9.31 5.88 6.71
N THR A 155 9.17 4.75 5.99
CA THR A 155 9.31 3.41 6.59
C THR A 155 10.72 3.10 7.10
N TYR A 156 11.72 3.92 6.77
CA TYR A 156 13.06 3.88 7.36
C TYR A 156 13.14 4.41 8.80
N THR A 157 12.02 4.85 9.38
CA THR A 157 11.95 5.29 10.78
C THR A 157 11.39 4.19 11.69
N PRO A 158 11.72 4.17 13.00
CA PRO A 158 11.17 3.18 13.94
C PRO A 158 9.65 3.25 14.09
N THR A 159 9.07 4.44 13.92
CA THR A 159 7.63 4.73 13.98
C THR A 159 7.21 5.48 12.71
N PRO A 160 6.98 4.78 11.59
CA PRO A 160 6.51 5.40 10.36
C PRO A 160 5.17 6.13 10.60
N PRO A 161 4.86 7.21 9.86
CA PRO A 161 3.59 7.92 9.99
C PRO A 161 2.40 6.97 9.92
N MET A 162 1.36 7.18 10.73
CA MET A 162 0.12 6.40 10.60
C MET A 162 -0.58 6.74 9.27
N GLY A 163 -0.49 8.00 8.86
CA GLY A 163 -1.16 8.51 7.69
C GLY A 163 -0.64 9.88 7.28
N SER A 164 -1.05 10.31 6.10
CA SER A 164 -0.69 11.62 5.56
C SER A 164 -1.88 12.25 4.87
N LEU A 165 -2.05 13.55 5.12
CA LEU A 165 -3.07 14.38 4.52
C LEU A 165 -2.39 15.28 3.49
N LEU A 166 -2.85 15.19 2.25
CA LEU A 166 -2.30 15.94 1.12
C LEU A 166 -3.36 16.86 0.53
N ARG A 167 -3.00 18.13 0.38
CA ARG A 167 -3.82 19.13 -0.31
C ARG A 167 -3.01 19.77 -1.42
N VAL A 168 -3.63 19.95 -2.58
CA VAL A 168 -2.96 20.62 -3.70
C VAL A 168 -3.10 22.13 -3.59
N LEU A 169 -2.05 22.86 -3.98
CA LEU A 169 -2.06 24.31 -4.17
C LEU A 169 -1.99 24.70 -5.65
N GLN A 170 -1.18 23.97 -6.42
CA GLN A 170 -0.98 24.23 -7.83
C GLN A 170 -0.93 22.89 -8.58
N LEU A 171 -1.70 22.79 -9.66
CA LEU A 171 -1.72 21.64 -10.56
C LEU A 171 -1.21 22.02 -11.95
N PRO A 172 -0.60 21.08 -12.67
CA PRO A 172 -0.49 21.18 -14.11
C PRO A 172 -1.88 21.15 -14.76
N ALA A 173 -2.00 21.63 -16.01
CA ALA A 173 -3.28 21.57 -16.73
C ALA A 173 -3.73 20.12 -16.99
N VAL A 174 -2.78 19.19 -17.12
CA VAL A 174 -3.01 17.75 -17.29
C VAL A 174 -1.92 16.92 -16.60
N GLY A 175 -2.30 15.75 -16.11
CA GLY A 175 -1.39 14.82 -15.41
C GLY A 175 -1.20 15.15 -13.93
N GLY A 176 -0.28 14.44 -13.29
CA GLY A 176 0.03 14.61 -11.87
C GLY A 176 -0.92 13.88 -10.93
N ASP A 177 -1.60 12.85 -11.42
CA ASP A 177 -2.44 11.96 -10.62
C ASP A 177 -1.62 11.23 -9.55
N THR A 178 -2.31 10.64 -8.58
CA THR A 178 -1.68 9.75 -7.61
C THR A 178 -2.41 8.42 -7.59
N ALA A 179 -1.67 7.33 -7.77
CA ALA A 179 -2.17 5.98 -7.62
C ALA A 179 -1.89 5.47 -6.21
N PHE A 180 -2.78 4.65 -5.69
CA PHE A 180 -2.72 4.03 -4.37
C PHE A 180 -2.96 2.54 -4.51
N ALA A 181 -2.32 1.71 -3.68
CA ALA A 181 -2.47 0.26 -3.66
C ALA A 181 -2.79 -0.22 -2.23
N SER A 182 -3.78 -1.11 -2.11
CA SER A 182 -4.09 -1.80 -0.86
C SER A 182 -3.05 -2.87 -0.55
N MET A 183 -2.33 -2.70 0.56
CA MET A 183 -1.40 -3.71 1.03
C MET A 183 -2.09 -4.86 1.76
N TYR A 184 -3.36 -4.70 2.14
CA TYR A 184 -4.22 -5.80 2.57
C TYR A 184 -4.55 -6.71 1.39
N ALA A 185 -5.07 -6.16 0.29
CA ALA A 185 -5.41 -6.96 -0.89
C ALA A 185 -4.17 -7.63 -1.48
N ALA A 186 -3.02 -6.93 -1.50
CA ALA A 186 -1.76 -7.51 -1.92
C ALA A 186 -1.36 -8.71 -1.05
N TYR A 187 -1.49 -8.62 0.28
CA TYR A 187 -1.24 -9.75 1.18
C TYR A 187 -2.23 -10.91 0.98
N GLU A 188 -3.52 -10.59 0.89
CA GLU A 188 -4.61 -11.56 0.74
C GLU A 188 -4.56 -12.32 -0.59
N ALA A 189 -3.95 -11.73 -1.63
CA ALA A 189 -3.74 -12.36 -2.92
C ALA A 189 -2.53 -13.31 -2.98
N LEU A 190 -1.63 -13.29 -1.99
CA LEU A 190 -0.52 -14.23 -1.93
C LEU A 190 -1.04 -15.66 -1.70
N THR A 191 -0.37 -16.64 -2.33
CA THR A 191 -0.60 -18.05 -2.04
C THR A 191 -0.33 -18.35 -0.56
N PRO A 192 -1.00 -19.36 0.04
CA PRO A 192 -0.78 -19.70 1.45
C PRO A 192 0.69 -19.94 1.80
N SER A 193 1.47 -20.53 0.90
CA SER A 193 2.90 -20.81 1.12
C SER A 193 3.75 -19.54 1.17
N ILE A 194 3.56 -18.60 0.23
CA ILE A 194 4.30 -17.33 0.22
C ILE A 194 3.89 -16.48 1.42
N ARG A 195 2.59 -16.46 1.74
CA ARG A 195 2.05 -15.78 2.90
C ARG A 195 2.69 -16.27 4.21
N SER A 196 2.72 -17.59 4.41
CA SER A 196 3.32 -18.19 5.61
C SER A 196 4.83 -17.93 5.71
N LEU A 197 5.53 -17.80 4.59
CA LEU A 197 6.93 -17.39 4.56
C LEU A 197 7.04 -15.93 5.03
N CYS A 198 6.29 -15.01 4.40
CA CYS A 198 6.31 -13.58 4.72
C CYS A 198 5.88 -13.27 6.15
N ASP A 199 4.93 -14.01 6.73
CA ASP A 199 4.42 -13.82 8.11
C ASP A 199 5.53 -13.89 9.18
N GLY A 200 6.66 -14.57 8.89
CA GLY A 200 7.77 -14.75 9.82
C GLY A 200 9.04 -13.96 9.47
N LEU A 201 9.04 -13.17 8.40
CA LEU A 201 10.22 -12.43 7.94
C LEU A 201 10.20 -10.99 8.44
N ALA A 202 11.40 -10.46 8.65
CA ALA A 202 11.65 -9.02 8.81
C ALA A 202 12.47 -8.50 7.63
N ALA A 203 12.38 -7.21 7.38
CA ALA A 203 13.10 -6.51 6.33
C ALA A 203 13.79 -5.28 6.89
N VAL A 204 14.93 -4.93 6.31
CA VAL A 204 15.68 -3.73 6.69
C VAL A 204 15.22 -2.57 5.80
N HIS A 205 14.79 -1.49 6.43
CA HIS A 205 14.39 -0.24 5.81
C HIS A 205 15.48 0.81 6.01
N ASP A 206 15.91 1.43 4.92
CA ASP A 206 17.05 2.35 4.89
C ASP A 206 16.68 3.61 4.09
N VAL A 207 17.07 4.77 4.63
CA VAL A 207 16.86 6.08 4.03
C VAL A 207 17.86 6.38 2.91
N THR A 208 18.97 5.63 2.85
CA THR A 208 20.12 5.83 1.96
C THR A 208 19.69 5.93 0.50
N GLY A 209 18.85 5.01 0.02
CA GLY A 209 18.40 5.01 -1.38
C GLY A 209 17.68 6.31 -1.77
N SER A 210 16.79 6.80 -0.90
CA SER A 210 16.05 8.05 -1.11
C SER A 210 16.98 9.27 -1.07
N ILE A 211 17.91 9.32 -0.11
CA ILE A 211 18.81 10.46 0.06
C ILE A 211 19.88 10.52 -1.01
N THR A 212 20.47 9.38 -1.41
CA THR A 212 21.42 9.34 -2.53
C THR A 212 20.79 9.87 -3.81
N LYS A 213 19.52 9.50 -4.09
CA LYS A 213 18.77 10.06 -5.22
C LYS A 213 18.54 11.57 -5.06
N ALA A 214 18.15 12.03 -3.87
CA ALA A 214 17.92 13.45 -3.62
C ALA A 214 19.20 14.31 -3.75
N ILE A 215 20.34 13.83 -3.25
CA ILE A 215 21.65 14.48 -3.37
C ILE A 215 22.09 14.50 -4.84
N ALA A 216 22.03 13.37 -5.54
CA ALA A 216 22.44 13.29 -6.94
C ALA A 216 21.63 14.23 -7.87
N ARG A 217 20.43 14.63 -7.44
CA ARG A 217 19.54 15.55 -8.16
C ARG A 217 19.57 17.00 -7.64
N GLY A 218 20.33 17.28 -6.58
CA GLY A 218 20.44 18.64 -6.01
C GLY A 218 19.27 19.06 -5.13
N HIS A 219 18.34 18.16 -4.77
CA HIS A 219 17.23 18.47 -3.85
C HIS A 219 17.64 18.44 -2.38
N SER A 220 18.84 17.97 -2.08
CA SER A 220 19.40 17.97 -0.74
C SER A 220 20.88 18.31 -0.80
N VAL A 221 21.31 19.23 0.07
CA VAL A 221 22.73 19.53 0.33
C VAL A 221 23.27 18.75 1.53
N ALA A 222 22.48 17.81 2.07
CA ALA A 222 22.83 17.09 3.27
C ALA A 222 23.92 16.03 3.00
N ASN A 223 24.79 15.83 4.00
CA ASN A 223 25.77 14.75 3.97
C ASN A 223 25.08 13.41 4.28
N LEU A 224 25.20 12.45 3.36
CA LEU A 224 24.61 11.12 3.51
C LEU A 224 25.04 10.43 4.82
N ALA A 225 26.31 10.54 5.21
CA ALA A 225 26.82 9.92 6.43
C ALA A 225 26.18 10.51 7.70
N ASP A 226 25.96 11.83 7.72
CA ASP A 226 25.29 12.49 8.84
C ASP A 226 23.82 12.10 8.93
N ILE A 227 23.15 11.93 7.78
CA ILE A 227 21.76 11.44 7.75
C ILE A 227 21.69 10.00 8.23
N GLN A 228 22.54 9.10 7.74
CA GLN A 228 22.58 7.70 8.19
C GLN A 228 22.86 7.58 9.68
N LYS A 229 23.70 8.47 10.24
CA LYS A 229 23.95 8.51 11.69
C LYS A 229 22.71 8.90 12.50
N LYS A 230 21.88 9.82 11.96
CA LYS A 230 20.63 10.25 12.60
C LYS A 230 19.48 9.27 12.36
N LEU A 231 19.49 8.58 11.23
CA LEU A 231 18.47 7.65 10.74
C LEU A 231 19.15 6.33 10.34
N PRO A 232 19.64 5.55 11.32
CA PRO A 232 20.22 4.25 11.03
C PRO A 232 19.15 3.32 10.45
N PRO A 233 19.55 2.31 9.63
CA PRO A 233 18.61 1.34 9.11
C PRO A 233 17.82 0.66 10.23
N VAL A 234 16.53 0.46 10.00
CA VAL A 234 15.60 -0.15 10.97
C VAL A 234 15.03 -1.45 10.43
N GLU A 235 14.70 -2.37 11.30
CA GLU A 235 14.03 -3.61 10.93
C GLU A 235 12.53 -3.51 11.19
N HIS A 236 11.74 -3.85 10.18
CA HIS A 236 10.29 -3.96 10.27
C HIS A 236 9.83 -5.35 9.80
N PRO A 237 8.70 -5.87 10.31
CA PRO A 237 8.10 -7.10 9.78
C PRO A 237 7.74 -6.94 8.30
N VAL A 238 7.94 -7.99 7.48
CA VAL A 238 7.48 -8.02 6.08
C VAL A 238 5.95 -8.01 6.01
N VAL A 239 5.29 -8.57 7.02
CA VAL A 239 3.84 -8.53 7.21
C VAL A 239 3.55 -7.93 8.57
N ILE A 240 2.80 -6.85 8.58
CA ILE A 240 2.39 -6.18 9.82
C ILE A 240 0.93 -6.48 10.12
N VAL A 241 0.56 -6.40 11.40
CA VAL A 241 -0.83 -6.38 11.86
C VAL A 241 -1.22 -4.94 12.10
N HIS A 242 -2.24 -4.46 11.40
CA HIS A 242 -2.72 -3.10 11.56
C HIS A 242 -3.33 -2.91 12.96
N PRO A 243 -2.88 -1.92 13.74
CA PRO A 243 -3.17 -1.84 15.18
C PRO A 243 -4.66 -1.65 15.49
N GLU A 244 -5.42 -1.05 14.58
CA GLU A 244 -6.85 -0.74 14.80
C GLU A 244 -7.81 -1.71 14.11
N THR A 245 -7.38 -2.37 13.02
CA THR A 245 -8.27 -3.25 12.23
C THR A 245 -7.94 -4.73 12.43
N GLY A 246 -6.77 -5.05 12.98
CA GLY A 246 -6.26 -6.42 13.08
C GLY A 246 -5.94 -7.08 11.75
N ARG A 247 -6.13 -6.38 10.61
CA ARG A 247 -5.85 -6.90 9.28
C ARG A 247 -4.35 -6.97 9.04
N ARG A 248 -3.94 -7.94 8.23
CA ARG A 248 -2.53 -8.16 7.87
C ARG A 248 -2.20 -7.46 6.56
N ALA A 249 -1.14 -6.68 6.54
CA ALA A 249 -0.68 -5.93 5.36
C ALA A 249 0.77 -6.29 5.03
N LEU A 250 1.09 -6.38 3.73
CA LEU A 250 2.48 -6.39 3.28
C LEU A 250 3.13 -5.04 3.57
N PHE A 251 4.32 -5.04 4.16
CA PHE A 251 5.00 -3.83 4.62
C PHE A 251 6.44 -3.72 4.09
N VAL A 252 6.58 -3.86 2.77
CA VAL A 252 7.84 -3.70 2.05
C VAL A 252 7.65 -2.76 0.88
N ASN A 253 8.62 -1.91 0.56
CA ASN A 253 8.55 -1.01 -0.59
C ASN A 253 9.91 -0.76 -1.23
N VAL A 254 9.92 -0.43 -2.52
CA VAL A 254 11.16 -0.30 -3.30
C VAL A 254 12.01 0.92 -2.90
N ASN A 255 11.41 1.91 -2.24
CA ASN A 255 12.12 3.12 -1.84
C ASN A 255 12.97 2.94 -0.58
N SER A 256 12.57 2.07 0.34
CA SER A 256 13.26 1.91 1.63
C SER A 256 13.68 0.48 1.94
N THR A 257 12.97 -0.54 1.46
CA THR A 257 13.30 -1.92 1.81
C THR A 257 14.50 -2.42 1.02
N THR A 258 15.59 -2.75 1.71
CA THR A 258 16.89 -3.09 1.10
C THR A 258 17.19 -4.60 1.10
N ARG A 259 16.85 -5.30 2.18
CA ARG A 259 17.09 -6.75 2.31
C ARG A 259 16.14 -7.40 3.30
N LEU A 260 15.98 -8.71 3.18
CA LEU A 260 15.26 -9.56 4.12
C LEU A 260 16.22 -10.16 5.16
N VAL A 261 15.87 -10.05 6.43
CA VAL A 261 16.68 -10.54 7.55
C VAL A 261 16.71 -12.06 7.53
N GLY A 262 17.91 -12.63 7.67
CA GLY A 262 18.12 -14.08 7.75
C GLY A 262 18.09 -14.84 6.41
N LEU A 263 17.91 -14.14 5.29
CA LEU A 263 18.03 -14.72 3.94
C LEU A 263 19.38 -14.36 3.31
N SER A 264 19.84 -15.19 2.37
CA SER A 264 20.96 -14.80 1.51
C SER A 264 20.58 -13.64 0.59
N GLU A 265 21.57 -12.96 0.03
CA GLU A 265 21.34 -11.84 -0.90
C GLU A 265 20.48 -12.24 -2.10
N ALA A 266 20.77 -13.37 -2.73
CA ALA A 266 20.03 -13.88 -3.88
C ALA A 266 18.56 -14.22 -3.54
N GLU A 267 18.31 -14.82 -2.37
CA GLU A 267 16.95 -15.12 -1.90
C GLU A 267 16.17 -13.84 -1.58
N SER A 268 16.84 -12.89 -0.92
CA SER A 268 16.28 -11.58 -0.59
C SER A 268 15.91 -10.80 -1.85
N GLU A 269 16.82 -10.72 -2.82
CA GLU A 269 16.58 -10.02 -4.09
C GLU A 269 15.39 -10.64 -4.84
N MET A 270 15.37 -11.96 -4.97
CA MET A 270 14.30 -12.68 -5.66
C MET A 270 12.93 -12.39 -5.03
N LEU A 271 12.82 -12.53 -3.70
CA LEU A 271 11.55 -12.35 -3.01
C LEU A 271 11.11 -10.89 -2.98
N LEU A 272 12.02 -9.94 -2.70
CA LEU A 272 11.68 -8.52 -2.72
C LEU A 272 11.25 -8.06 -4.12
N ARG A 273 11.95 -8.49 -5.18
CA ARG A 273 11.55 -8.18 -6.55
C ARG A 273 10.15 -8.70 -6.86
N PHE A 274 9.84 -9.93 -6.46
CA PHE A 274 8.48 -10.47 -6.60
C PHE A 274 7.44 -9.61 -5.86
N LEU A 275 7.68 -9.26 -4.59
CA LEU A 275 6.74 -8.47 -3.79
C LEU A 275 6.57 -7.04 -4.34
N PHE A 276 7.63 -6.42 -4.84
CA PHE A 276 7.59 -5.09 -5.45
C PHE A 276 6.86 -5.07 -6.79
N GLU A 277 6.91 -6.15 -7.57
CA GLU A 277 6.06 -6.26 -8.78
C GLU A 277 4.62 -6.62 -8.43
N HIS A 278 4.40 -7.44 -7.41
CA HIS A 278 3.08 -7.86 -6.96
C HIS A 278 2.18 -6.70 -6.53
N VAL A 279 2.70 -5.69 -5.83
CA VAL A 279 1.90 -4.51 -5.43
C VAL A 279 1.35 -3.71 -6.63
N LYS A 280 1.96 -3.86 -7.83
CA LYS A 280 1.59 -3.11 -9.04
C LYS A 280 0.38 -3.70 -9.78
N GLN A 281 -0.24 -4.77 -9.29
CA GLN A 281 -1.43 -5.32 -9.90
C GLN A 281 -2.59 -4.30 -9.86
N PRO A 282 -3.28 -4.03 -10.99
CA PRO A 282 -4.36 -3.05 -11.05
C PRO A 282 -5.51 -3.33 -10.07
N GLU A 283 -5.77 -4.59 -9.75
CA GLU A 283 -6.83 -5.02 -8.84
C GLU A 283 -6.64 -4.47 -7.43
N PHE A 284 -5.42 -4.15 -7.02
CA PHE A 284 -5.13 -3.60 -5.69
C PHE A 284 -5.29 -2.08 -5.64
N GLN A 285 -5.55 -1.43 -6.77
CA GLN A 285 -5.31 0.00 -6.93
C GLN A 285 -6.57 0.85 -7.06
N ALA A 286 -6.44 2.09 -6.61
CA ALA A 286 -7.27 3.20 -7.02
C ALA A 286 -6.38 4.35 -7.51
N ARG A 287 -6.92 5.19 -8.40
CA ARG A 287 -6.21 6.36 -8.93
C ARG A 287 -7.03 7.61 -8.66
N VAL A 288 -6.39 8.60 -8.06
CA VAL A 288 -6.99 9.90 -7.74
C VAL A 288 -6.49 10.93 -8.74
N ARG A 289 -7.43 11.46 -9.53
CA ARG A 289 -7.22 12.69 -10.28
C ARG A 289 -7.47 13.87 -9.37
N TRP A 290 -6.50 14.76 -9.30
CA TRP A 290 -6.53 15.93 -8.42
C TRP A 290 -7.40 17.06 -8.96
N ASP A 291 -7.93 17.85 -8.03
CA ASP A 291 -8.48 19.18 -8.23
C ASP A 291 -7.88 20.09 -7.14
N THR A 292 -7.78 21.41 -7.35
CA THR A 292 -7.13 22.33 -6.40
C THR A 292 -7.84 22.41 -5.05
N ARG A 293 -9.12 22.01 -4.98
CA ARG A 293 -9.90 21.92 -3.74
C ARG A 293 -10.07 20.48 -3.27
N THR A 294 -9.10 19.61 -3.59
CA THR A 294 -9.07 18.22 -3.12
C THR A 294 -8.11 18.06 -1.95
N LEU A 295 -8.59 17.37 -0.91
CA LEU A 295 -7.74 16.78 0.12
C LEU A 295 -7.80 15.25 0.01
N VAL A 296 -6.64 14.61 0.10
CA VAL A 296 -6.53 13.14 0.20
C VAL A 296 -5.96 12.80 1.57
N PHE A 297 -6.58 11.85 2.25
CA PHE A 297 -6.08 11.27 3.49
C PHE A 297 -5.80 9.78 3.27
N LEU A 298 -4.52 9.38 3.34
CA LEU A 298 -4.12 7.97 3.24
C LEU A 298 -3.71 7.40 4.60
N ASP A 299 -4.05 6.13 4.83
CA ASP A 299 -3.49 5.30 5.88
C ASP A 299 -2.18 4.68 5.37
N ASN A 300 -1.07 5.21 5.87
CA ASN A 300 0.28 4.86 5.43
C ASN A 300 0.74 3.48 5.98
N ARG A 301 0.01 2.91 6.95
CA ARG A 301 0.34 1.60 7.52
C ARG A 301 -0.06 0.46 6.59
N CYS A 302 -1.08 0.66 5.76
CA CYS A 302 -1.66 -0.38 4.92
C CYS A 302 -1.80 -0.02 3.45
N THR A 303 -1.18 1.08 3.00
CA THR A 303 -1.18 1.48 1.59
C THR A 303 0.22 1.77 1.08
N GLN A 304 0.40 1.60 -0.23
CA GLN A 304 1.46 2.27 -0.96
C GLN A 304 0.87 3.27 -1.95
N HIS A 305 1.67 4.25 -2.36
CA HIS A 305 1.28 5.23 -3.35
C HIS A 305 2.39 5.52 -4.36
N TYR A 306 1.98 6.10 -5.49
CA TYR A 306 2.80 6.42 -6.63
C TYR A 306 2.36 7.76 -7.22
N ALA A 307 3.27 8.74 -7.25
CA ALA A 307 3.04 10.02 -7.93
C ALA A 307 3.27 9.85 -9.43
N VAL A 308 2.22 10.05 -10.25
CA VAL A 308 2.32 9.86 -11.69
C VAL A 308 3.11 11.00 -12.32
N ALA A 309 4.27 10.66 -12.88
CA ALA A 309 5.19 11.61 -13.49
C ALA A 309 4.85 11.92 -14.97
N ASP A 310 3.60 12.32 -15.24
CA ASP A 310 3.03 12.52 -16.59
C ASP A 310 2.65 13.97 -16.92
N TYR A 311 3.28 14.95 -16.26
CA TYR A 311 3.04 16.38 -16.45
C TYR A 311 4.32 17.15 -16.83
N ARG A 312 4.25 18.45 -17.11
CA ARG A 312 5.45 19.28 -17.41
C ARG A 312 5.46 20.64 -16.70
N GLU A 313 4.35 20.99 -16.08
CA GLU A 313 4.17 22.26 -15.38
C GLU A 313 4.41 22.08 -13.89
N ARG A 314 4.70 23.17 -13.20
CA ARG A 314 4.95 23.15 -11.76
C ARG A 314 3.72 22.63 -11.00
N ARG A 315 3.95 21.76 -10.03
CA ARG A 315 2.94 21.12 -9.17
C ARG A 315 3.33 21.32 -7.71
N ILE A 316 2.42 21.85 -6.89
CA ILE A 316 2.70 22.17 -5.48
C ILE A 316 1.63 21.57 -4.58
N LEU A 317 2.06 20.84 -3.54
CA LEU A 317 1.18 20.25 -2.53
C LEU A 317 1.65 20.58 -1.13
N HIS A 318 0.70 20.67 -0.22
CA HIS A 318 0.92 20.60 1.21
C HIS A 318 0.68 19.18 1.69
N ARG A 319 1.63 18.63 2.45
CA ARG A 319 1.46 17.38 3.18
C ARG A 319 1.60 17.63 4.68
N VAL A 320 0.64 17.14 5.45
CA VAL A 320 0.74 17.01 6.90
C VAL A 320 0.79 15.51 7.23
N ALA A 321 1.82 15.08 7.96
CA ALA A 321 1.98 13.71 8.38
C ALA A 321 1.54 13.55 9.84
N VAL A 322 0.84 12.46 10.15
CA VAL A 322 0.43 12.12 11.51
C VAL A 322 1.37 11.04 12.04
N GLU A 323 1.84 11.21 13.27
CA GLU A 323 2.69 10.23 13.95
C GLU A 323 2.04 8.85 13.95
N GLY A 324 2.87 7.82 13.87
CA GLY A 324 2.43 6.43 13.98
C GLY A 324 3.19 5.68 15.05
N ASP A 325 2.94 4.38 15.10
CA ASP A 325 3.51 3.47 16.08
C ASP A 325 4.53 2.54 15.45
N ARG A 326 5.21 1.76 16.29
CA ARG A 326 6.13 0.72 15.81
C ARG A 326 5.32 -0.39 15.12
N PRO A 327 5.63 -0.76 13.87
CA PRO A 327 4.96 -1.87 13.21
C PRO A 327 5.18 -3.20 13.94
N VAL A 328 4.12 -3.98 14.11
CA VAL A 328 4.13 -5.27 14.81
C VAL A 328 3.82 -6.40 13.84
N GLY A 329 4.60 -7.49 13.92
CA GLY A 329 4.46 -8.65 13.04
C GLY A 329 3.36 -9.62 13.46
N VAL A 330 3.16 -10.66 12.67
CA VAL A 330 2.14 -11.70 12.94
C VAL A 330 2.54 -12.60 14.12
N ARG A 331 3.84 -12.87 14.28
CA ARG A 331 4.39 -13.67 15.37
C ARG A 331 4.97 -12.71 16.41
N VAL A 332 4.28 -12.58 17.54
CA VAL A 332 4.78 -11.90 18.75
C VAL A 332 5.56 -12.90 19.59
#